data_AF-A0ABC8B424-F1
#
_entry.id   AF-A0ABC8B424-F1
#
_cell.length_a   1.000
_cell.length_b   1.000
_cell.length_c   1.000
_cell.angle_alpha   90.00
_cell.angle_beta   90.00
_cell.angle_gamma   90.00
#
_symmetry.space_group_name_H-M   'P 1'
#
loop_
_entity.id
_entity.type
_entity.pdbx_description
1 polymer ?
#
loop_
_entity_poly.entity_id
_entity_poly.type
_entity_poly.pdbx_seq_one_letter_code
_entity_poly.pdbx_strand_id
1 'polypeptide(L)'
;MKHVNKVLVTPLTHADITGVYAGLRPLLAGESDQTSKLSREHAVARIAPGLVAIAGGKYTTYRVMAYDAVDEAAQDIPRRVPPTITERVPLLGADGYYALMNQTPHLAEKYGVHPYRIQHLLNRYGSLIDEVLGLADGKPELLQPITDSPGYLRVEAVYAAAAEAALHLDDILARRTRISIEYPHRGVDSADEVARLVAPVLGWSESDIDREVAVYTARVKAEIESQTQPDDTSADALRLEAPEARREVLDPVPITQPESV
;
A
#
# COMPACT_ATOMS: atom_id res chain seq x y z
N MET A 1 -12.51 -21.68 -4.59
CA MET A 1 -11.90 -22.80 -5.37
C MET A 1 -12.73 -23.36 -6.53
N LYS A 2 -14.07 -23.46 -6.45
CA LYS A 2 -14.91 -24.10 -7.51
C LYS A 2 -14.75 -23.54 -8.94
N HIS A 3 -14.42 -22.26 -9.12
CA HIS A 3 -14.29 -21.65 -10.45
C HIS A 3 -12.91 -21.89 -11.06
N VAL A 4 -11.83 -21.58 -10.32
CA VAL A 4 -10.44 -21.73 -10.82
C VAL A 4 -10.09 -23.18 -11.15
N ASN A 5 -10.57 -24.15 -10.36
CA ASN A 5 -10.31 -25.57 -10.61
C ASN A 5 -11.03 -26.13 -11.84
N LYS A 6 -11.87 -25.35 -12.54
CA LYS A 6 -12.44 -25.75 -13.83
C LYS A 6 -11.45 -25.61 -14.99
N VAL A 7 -10.40 -24.81 -14.83
CA VAL A 7 -9.45 -24.47 -15.89
C VAL A 7 -8.01 -24.90 -15.58
N LEU A 8 -7.78 -25.52 -14.43
CA LEU A 8 -6.46 -26.03 -14.03
C LEU A 8 -6.41 -27.55 -14.14
N VAL A 9 -5.27 -28.06 -14.62
CA VAL A 9 -4.98 -29.50 -14.66
C VAL A 9 -4.80 -30.06 -13.24
N THR A 10 -4.05 -29.34 -12.40
CA THR A 10 -3.86 -29.65 -10.98
C THR A 10 -4.80 -28.78 -10.16
N PRO A 11 -5.81 -29.36 -9.47
CA PRO A 11 -6.73 -28.59 -8.64
C PRO A 11 -6.05 -27.94 -7.43
N LEU A 12 -6.43 -26.72 -7.11
CA LEU A 12 -6.01 -26.01 -5.90
C LEU A 12 -6.97 -26.25 -4.73
N THR A 13 -6.43 -26.21 -3.53
CA THR A 13 -7.12 -26.30 -2.24
C THR A 13 -6.95 -24.99 -1.46
N HIS A 14 -7.64 -24.85 -0.32
CA HIS A 14 -7.41 -23.69 0.56
C HIS A 14 -6.01 -23.68 1.17
N ALA A 15 -5.36 -24.85 1.28
CA ALA A 15 -4.00 -24.95 1.79
C ALA A 15 -2.97 -24.35 0.82
N ASP A 16 -3.32 -24.16 -0.46
CA ASP A 16 -2.46 -23.54 -1.46
C ASP A 16 -2.55 -22.00 -1.46
N ILE A 17 -3.41 -21.40 -0.62
CA ILE A 17 -3.56 -19.94 -0.52
C ILE A 17 -2.49 -19.38 0.43
N THR A 18 -1.62 -18.51 -0.10
CA THR A 18 -0.59 -17.83 0.70
C THR A 18 -1.07 -16.50 1.27
N GLY A 19 -1.91 -15.76 0.54
CA GLY A 19 -2.38 -14.45 0.94
C GLY A 19 -3.74 -14.11 0.32
N VAL A 20 -4.51 -13.27 1.01
CA VAL A 20 -5.84 -12.82 0.58
C VAL A 20 -5.93 -11.31 0.83
N TYR A 21 -6.56 -10.59 -0.09
CA TYR A 21 -6.95 -9.21 0.12
C TYR A 21 -8.39 -9.01 -0.36
N ALA A 22 -9.06 -8.03 0.23
CA ALA A 22 -10.37 -7.55 -0.19
C ALA A 22 -10.30 -6.02 -0.33
N GLY A 23 -11.19 -5.46 -1.15
CA GLY A 23 -11.24 -4.02 -1.36
C GLY A 23 -12.63 -3.59 -1.79
N LEU A 24 -13.02 -2.41 -1.31
CA LEU A 24 -14.26 -1.76 -1.73
C LEU A 24 -14.05 -1.03 -3.05
N ARG A 25 -15.08 -1.05 -3.88
CA ARG A 25 -15.08 -0.36 -5.17
C ARG A 25 -15.96 0.88 -5.03
N PRO A 26 -15.40 2.09 -5.13
CA PRO A 26 -16.22 3.31 -5.14
C PRO A 26 -16.95 3.34 -6.48
N LEU A 27 -18.23 3.01 -6.49
CA LEU A 27 -19.07 3.01 -7.68
C LEU A 27 -19.99 4.23 -7.64
N LEU A 28 -20.20 4.87 -8.79
CA LEU A 28 -21.26 5.85 -8.91
C LEU A 28 -22.60 5.13 -8.81
N ALA A 29 -23.51 5.68 -8.00
CA ALA A 29 -24.88 5.19 -7.95
C ALA A 29 -25.51 5.30 -9.34
N GLY A 30 -26.22 4.24 -9.75
CA GLY A 30 -26.98 4.18 -10.99
C GLY A 30 -28.30 3.45 -10.72
N GLU A 31 -29.18 3.36 -11.73
CA GLU A 31 -30.53 2.77 -11.59
C GLU A 31 -30.55 1.26 -11.30
N SER A 32 -29.40 0.60 -11.09
CA SER A 32 -29.33 -0.86 -10.92
C SER A 32 -28.58 -1.26 -9.66
N ASP A 33 -29.22 -2.12 -8.84
CA ASP A 33 -28.63 -2.72 -7.63
C ASP A 33 -27.49 -3.72 -7.93
N GLN A 34 -27.25 -4.07 -9.20
CA GLN A 34 -26.14 -4.94 -9.60
C GLN A 34 -24.85 -4.13 -9.77
N THR A 35 -23.95 -4.23 -8.78
CA THR A 35 -22.64 -3.53 -8.77
C THR A 35 -21.75 -3.78 -10.00
N SER A 36 -21.95 -4.89 -10.71
CA SER A 36 -21.23 -5.20 -11.95
C SER A 36 -21.65 -4.35 -13.17
N LYS A 37 -22.85 -3.75 -13.12
CA LYS A 37 -23.45 -2.93 -14.19
C LYS A 37 -23.35 -1.42 -13.94
N LEU A 38 -22.91 -0.99 -12.76
CA LEU A 38 -22.70 0.42 -12.44
C LEU A 38 -21.53 0.99 -13.25
N SER A 39 -21.66 2.25 -13.69
CA SER A 39 -20.64 2.94 -14.47
C SER A 39 -19.32 2.97 -13.69
N ARG A 40 -18.22 2.69 -14.41
CA ARG A 40 -16.85 2.78 -13.88
C ARG A 40 -16.16 4.07 -14.30
N GLU A 41 -16.91 5.03 -14.83
CA GLU A 41 -16.41 6.38 -15.08
C GLU A 41 -16.28 7.12 -13.74
N HIS A 42 -15.46 8.17 -13.74
CA HIS A 42 -15.36 9.08 -12.61
C HIS A 42 -16.27 10.28 -12.86
N ALA A 43 -16.77 10.85 -11.78
CA ALA A 43 -17.43 12.14 -11.78
C ALA A 43 -16.60 13.10 -10.92
N VAL A 44 -16.34 14.28 -11.44
CA VAL A 44 -15.77 15.41 -10.69
C VAL A 44 -16.83 16.49 -10.61
N ALA A 45 -17.06 17.03 -9.42
CA ALA A 45 -18.00 18.11 -9.23
C ALA A 45 -17.50 19.08 -8.17
N ARG A 46 -17.69 20.37 -8.44
CA ARG A 46 -17.64 21.42 -7.42
C ARG A 46 -18.96 21.44 -6.66
N ILE A 47 -18.93 20.99 -5.41
CA ILE A 47 -20.14 20.87 -4.57
C ILE A 47 -20.40 22.10 -3.70
N ALA A 48 -19.36 22.89 -3.43
CA ALA A 48 -19.44 24.19 -2.77
C ALA A 48 -18.21 25.04 -3.16
N PRO A 49 -18.23 26.37 -2.94
CA PRO A 49 -17.03 27.20 -3.14
C PRO A 49 -15.85 26.66 -2.33
N GLY A 50 -14.73 26.40 -3.02
CA GLY A 50 -13.51 25.84 -2.43
C GLY A 50 -13.56 24.33 -2.18
N LEU A 51 -14.61 23.62 -2.60
CA LEU A 51 -14.77 22.18 -2.37
C LEU A 51 -15.10 21.42 -3.67
N VAL A 52 -14.14 20.61 -4.11
CA VAL A 52 -14.26 19.69 -5.25
C VAL A 52 -14.31 18.25 -4.73
N ALA A 53 -15.27 17.48 -5.22
CA ALA A 53 -15.43 16.07 -4.92
C ALA A 53 -15.18 15.23 -6.17
N ILE A 54 -14.56 14.07 -5.98
CA ILE A 54 -14.38 13.03 -7.02
C ILE A 54 -15.06 11.76 -6.51
N ALA A 55 -15.86 11.14 -7.37
CA ALA A 55 -16.46 9.84 -7.10
C ALA A 55 -16.26 8.89 -8.29
N GLY A 56 -16.17 7.59 -8.00
CA GLY A 56 -15.96 6.57 -9.04
C GLY A 56 -14.52 6.47 -9.53
N GLY A 57 -14.39 6.09 -10.80
CA GLY A 57 -13.10 5.98 -11.49
C GLY A 57 -12.36 4.65 -11.33
N LYS A 58 -11.14 4.61 -11.86
CA LYS A 58 -10.26 3.44 -11.90
C LYS A 58 -8.84 3.85 -11.60
N TYR A 59 -8.05 2.91 -11.08
CA TYR A 59 -6.61 3.09 -10.97
C TYR A 59 -5.96 3.47 -12.31
N THR A 60 -6.40 2.87 -13.43
CA THR A 60 -5.85 3.18 -14.76
C THR A 60 -6.15 4.59 -15.26
N THR A 61 -7.15 5.27 -14.69
CA THR A 61 -7.57 6.62 -15.10
C THR A 61 -7.19 7.69 -14.06
N TYR A 62 -6.43 7.34 -13.03
CA TYR A 62 -6.13 8.23 -11.89
C TYR A 62 -5.56 9.58 -12.32
N ARG A 63 -4.67 9.62 -13.34
CA ARG A 63 -4.07 10.87 -13.84
C ARG A 63 -5.12 11.79 -14.46
N VAL A 64 -6.05 11.23 -15.25
CA VAL A 64 -7.14 12.00 -15.86
C VAL A 64 -8.12 12.47 -14.79
N MET A 65 -8.45 11.62 -13.81
CA MET A 65 -9.26 12.01 -12.65
C MET A 65 -8.64 13.18 -11.88
N ALA A 66 -7.33 13.14 -11.65
CA ALA A 66 -6.61 14.22 -10.97
C ALA A 66 -6.58 15.50 -11.82
N TYR A 67 -6.43 15.38 -13.14
CA TYR A 67 -6.50 16.52 -14.05
C TYR A 67 -7.87 17.22 -13.96
N ASP A 68 -8.96 16.48 -14.11
CA ASP A 68 -10.32 17.04 -14.06
C ASP A 68 -10.61 17.71 -12.70
N ALA A 69 -10.12 17.11 -11.60
CA ALA A 69 -10.26 17.68 -10.26
C ALA A 69 -9.49 18.99 -10.06
N VAL A 70 -8.27 19.09 -10.59
CA VAL A 70 -7.49 20.32 -10.54
C VAL A 70 -8.11 21.41 -11.43
N ASP A 71 -8.67 21.05 -12.59
CA ASP A 71 -9.33 21.99 -13.50
C ASP A 71 -10.63 22.56 -12.89
N GLU A 72 -11.39 21.72 -12.19
CA GLU A 72 -12.55 22.15 -11.40
C GLU A 72 -12.13 23.03 -10.21
N ALA A 73 -11.06 22.68 -9.50
CA ALA A 73 -10.56 23.49 -8.38
C ALA A 73 -10.03 24.85 -8.85
N ALA A 74 -9.46 24.92 -10.05
CA ALA A 74 -8.86 26.14 -10.61
C ALA A 74 -9.85 27.31 -10.72
N GLN A 75 -11.15 27.07 -10.87
CA GLN A 75 -12.12 28.18 -10.97
C GLN A 75 -12.29 28.94 -9.64
N ASP A 76 -11.86 28.38 -8.50
CA ASP A 76 -11.89 29.06 -7.19
C ASP A 76 -10.54 29.71 -6.82
N ILE A 77 -9.52 29.53 -7.66
CA ILE A 77 -8.19 30.08 -7.41
C ILE A 77 -8.15 31.50 -8.02
N PRO A 78 -7.86 32.56 -7.24
CA PRO A 78 -7.86 33.95 -7.72
C PRO A 78 -6.60 34.28 -8.54
N ARG A 79 -6.06 33.31 -9.29
CA ARG A 79 -4.87 33.40 -10.12
C ARG A 79 -4.99 32.44 -11.30
N ARG A 80 -4.31 32.78 -12.40
CA ARG A 80 -4.22 31.89 -13.56
C ARG A 80 -3.46 30.61 -13.21
N VAL A 81 -4.10 29.46 -13.40
CA VAL A 81 -3.47 28.14 -13.28
C VAL A 81 -2.91 27.73 -14.66
N PRO A 82 -1.61 27.38 -14.77
CA PRO A 82 -1.04 26.88 -16.02
C PRO A 82 -1.64 25.53 -16.45
N PRO A 83 -1.60 25.18 -17.75
CA PRO A 83 -1.99 23.85 -18.21
C PRO A 83 -1.18 22.74 -17.54
N THR A 84 -1.81 21.58 -17.32
CA THR A 84 -1.11 20.39 -16.81
C THR A 84 -0.01 19.94 -17.76
N ILE A 85 1.04 19.35 -17.20
CA ILE A 85 2.08 18.63 -17.95
C ILE A 85 2.27 17.21 -17.40
N THR A 86 1.33 16.72 -16.59
CA THR A 86 1.45 15.45 -15.85
C THR A 86 1.65 14.23 -16.75
N GLU A 87 1.26 14.31 -18.03
CA GLU A 87 1.53 13.28 -19.03
C GLU A 87 3.01 13.18 -19.43
N ARG A 88 3.83 14.18 -19.07
CA ARG A 88 5.27 14.26 -19.32
C ARG A 88 6.11 14.21 -18.05
N VAL A 89 5.48 14.17 -16.88
CA VAL A 89 6.18 14.11 -15.59
C VAL A 89 6.33 12.65 -15.19
N PRO A 90 7.55 12.08 -15.18
CA PRO A 90 7.76 10.74 -14.66
C PRO A 90 7.43 10.69 -13.17
N LEU A 91 6.90 9.55 -12.72
CA LEU A 91 6.81 9.28 -11.27
C LEU A 91 8.22 9.08 -10.69
N LEU A 92 8.34 9.21 -9.37
CA LEU A 92 9.59 8.93 -8.67
C LEU A 92 10.10 7.53 -9.01
N GLY A 93 11.41 7.41 -9.28
CA GLY A 93 12.04 6.17 -9.69
C GLY A 93 11.87 5.80 -11.17
N ALA A 94 11.02 6.48 -11.95
CA ALA A 94 10.77 6.09 -13.34
C ALA A 94 11.88 6.53 -14.31
N ASP A 95 12.50 7.69 -14.05
CA ASP A 95 13.52 8.24 -14.95
C ASP A 95 14.81 7.39 -14.93
N GLY A 96 15.39 7.11 -16.09
CA GLY A 96 16.62 6.32 -16.22
C GLY A 96 16.51 4.81 -15.94
N TYR A 97 15.32 4.26 -15.66
CA TYR A 97 15.12 2.86 -15.29
C TYR A 97 15.82 1.84 -16.22
N TYR A 98 15.64 1.94 -17.54
CA TYR A 98 16.24 0.99 -18.49
C TYR A 98 17.76 1.08 -18.53
N ALA A 99 18.33 2.27 -18.34
CA ALA A 99 19.77 2.45 -18.27
C ALA A 99 20.36 1.80 -17.01
N LEU A 100 19.65 1.90 -15.88
CA LEU A 100 20.05 1.25 -14.63
C LEU A 100 19.89 -0.27 -14.69
N MET A 101 18.83 -0.76 -15.33
CA MET A 101 18.64 -2.20 -15.54
C MET A 101 19.80 -2.82 -16.33
N ASN A 102 20.29 -2.14 -17.37
CA ASN A 102 21.48 -2.56 -18.10
C ASN A 102 22.78 -2.49 -17.28
N GLN A 103 22.79 -1.72 -16.19
CA GLN A 103 23.91 -1.58 -15.25
C GLN A 103 23.81 -2.52 -14.04
N THR A 104 22.87 -3.46 -14.03
CA THR A 104 22.69 -4.41 -12.92
C THR A 104 24.01 -5.05 -12.42
N PRO A 105 24.92 -5.56 -13.28
CA PRO A 105 26.18 -6.15 -12.79
C PRO A 105 27.07 -5.14 -12.06
N HIS A 106 27.12 -3.89 -12.53
CA HIS A 106 27.91 -2.83 -11.91
C HIS A 106 27.32 -2.41 -10.56
N LEU A 107 26.00 -2.26 -10.48
CA LEU A 107 25.30 -1.95 -9.22
C LEU A 107 25.47 -3.08 -8.19
N ALA A 108 25.46 -4.34 -8.64
CA ALA A 108 25.69 -5.51 -7.79
C ALA A 108 27.09 -5.48 -7.18
N GLU A 109 28.12 -5.15 -7.96
CA GLU A 109 29.50 -4.99 -7.48
C GLU A 109 29.61 -3.79 -6.52
N LYS A 110 29.07 -2.63 -6.90
CA LYS A 110 29.09 -1.38 -6.10
C LYS A 110 28.54 -1.60 -4.69
N TYR A 111 27.39 -2.27 -4.58
CA TYR A 111 26.70 -2.46 -3.31
C TYR A 111 27.01 -3.79 -2.62
N GLY A 112 27.75 -4.70 -3.26
CA GLY A 112 28.00 -6.04 -2.72
C GLY A 112 26.72 -6.89 -2.59
N VAL A 113 25.73 -6.65 -3.46
CA VAL A 113 24.42 -7.31 -3.45
C VAL A 113 24.26 -8.16 -4.70
N HIS A 114 23.72 -9.37 -4.56
CA HIS A 114 23.54 -10.28 -5.71
C HIS A 114 22.71 -9.64 -6.84
N PRO A 115 23.07 -9.82 -8.13
CA PRO A 115 22.37 -9.20 -9.27
C PRO A 115 20.85 -9.38 -9.29
N TYR A 116 20.36 -10.55 -8.88
CA TYR A 116 18.91 -10.80 -8.74
C TYR A 116 18.21 -9.81 -7.80
N ARG A 117 18.84 -9.45 -6.68
CA ARG A 117 18.28 -8.49 -5.72
C ARG A 117 18.34 -7.07 -6.26
N ILE A 118 19.39 -6.71 -7.00
CA ILE A 118 19.44 -5.43 -7.72
C ILE A 118 18.27 -5.32 -8.71
N GLN A 119 18.01 -6.37 -9.50
CA GLN A 119 16.86 -6.37 -10.41
C GLN A 119 15.53 -6.25 -9.64
N HIS A 120 15.39 -6.96 -8.51
CA HIS A 120 14.21 -6.84 -7.67
C HIS A 120 14.00 -5.39 -7.18
N LEU A 121 15.05 -4.76 -6.65
CA LEU A 121 15.01 -3.38 -6.17
C LEU A 121 14.75 -2.38 -7.29
N LEU A 122 15.36 -2.56 -8.48
CA LEU A 122 15.07 -1.73 -9.65
C LEU A 122 13.60 -1.85 -10.09
N ASN A 123 13.04 -3.06 -10.10
CA ASN A 123 11.63 -3.27 -10.43
C ASN A 123 10.67 -2.63 -9.40
N ARG A 124 11.16 -2.33 -8.18
CA ARG A 124 10.37 -1.78 -7.08
C ARG A 124 10.54 -0.26 -6.92
N TYR A 125 11.77 0.21 -6.83
CA TYR A 125 12.15 1.58 -6.53
C TYR A 125 12.70 2.33 -7.76
N GLY A 126 12.96 1.62 -8.86
CA GLY A 126 13.49 2.22 -10.08
C GLY A 126 14.82 2.92 -9.84
N SER A 127 14.91 4.18 -10.30
CA SER A 127 16.10 5.00 -10.10
C SER A 127 16.37 5.48 -8.68
N LEU A 128 15.47 5.24 -7.74
CA LEU A 128 15.72 5.49 -6.31
C LEU A 128 16.62 4.42 -5.68
N ILE A 129 17.07 3.40 -6.42
CA ILE A 129 17.89 2.31 -5.88
C ILE A 129 19.14 2.79 -5.13
N ASP A 130 19.81 3.85 -5.62
CA ASP A 130 20.99 4.39 -4.96
C ASP A 130 20.62 5.05 -3.61
N GLU A 131 19.45 5.69 -3.52
CA GLU A 131 18.92 6.26 -2.26
C GLU A 131 18.58 5.16 -1.26
N VAL A 132 17.92 4.09 -1.73
CA VAL A 132 17.54 2.94 -0.90
C VAL A 132 18.80 2.26 -0.35
N LEU A 133 19.71 1.82 -1.24
CA LEU A 133 20.90 1.07 -0.83
C LEU A 133 21.92 1.93 -0.09
N GLY A 134 21.95 3.25 -0.34
CA GLY A 134 22.81 4.19 0.38
C GLY A 134 22.52 4.28 1.89
N LEU A 135 21.31 3.94 2.33
CA LEU A 135 21.01 3.85 3.78
C LEU A 135 21.81 2.74 4.50
N ALA A 136 22.38 1.80 3.74
CA ALA A 136 23.25 0.74 4.27
C ALA A 136 24.74 1.13 4.34
N ASP A 137 25.11 2.37 4.00
CA ASP A 137 26.49 2.85 4.10
C ASP A 137 27.00 2.75 5.55
N GLY A 138 28.06 1.97 5.73
CA GLY A 138 28.61 1.66 7.07
C GLY A 138 27.78 0.69 7.90
N LYS A 139 26.72 0.10 7.33
CA LYS A 139 25.75 -0.80 7.98
C LYS A 139 25.46 -2.02 7.09
N PRO A 140 26.46 -2.91 6.85
CA PRO A 140 26.30 -4.05 5.94
C PRO A 140 25.20 -5.03 6.37
N GLU A 141 24.80 -5.02 7.64
CA GLU A 141 23.67 -5.78 8.16
C GLU A 141 22.33 -5.38 7.53
N LEU A 142 22.19 -4.15 7.01
CA LEU A 142 20.98 -3.70 6.32
C LEU A 142 20.84 -4.28 4.91
N LEU A 143 21.95 -4.75 4.31
CA LEU A 143 21.96 -5.47 3.04
C LEU A 143 21.62 -6.96 3.20
N GLN A 144 21.40 -7.42 4.43
CA GLN A 144 20.94 -8.79 4.68
C GLN A 144 19.42 -8.90 4.47
N PRO A 145 18.92 -10.09 4.08
CA PRO A 145 17.50 -10.34 4.00
C PRO A 145 16.83 -10.24 5.38
N ILE A 146 15.55 -9.89 5.41
CA ILE A 146 14.70 -10.06 6.59
C ILE A 146 14.53 -11.57 6.84
N THR A 147 14.64 -12.02 8.08
CA THR A 147 14.86 -13.42 8.46
C THR A 147 13.75 -14.34 7.94
N ASP A 148 12.49 -14.04 8.29
CA ASP A 148 11.32 -14.81 7.85
C ASP A 148 10.70 -14.27 6.55
N SER A 149 11.30 -13.22 5.96
CA SER A 149 10.81 -12.60 4.72
C SER A 149 11.96 -12.31 3.74
N PRO A 150 12.73 -13.34 3.31
CA PRO A 150 14.02 -13.16 2.65
C PRO A 150 13.97 -12.56 1.22
N GLY A 151 12.77 -12.37 0.67
CA GLY A 151 12.55 -11.63 -0.57
C GLY A 151 12.91 -10.15 -0.41
N TYR A 152 12.83 -9.63 0.81
CA TYR A 152 13.08 -8.23 1.14
C TYR A 152 14.39 -8.08 1.91
N LEU A 153 15.13 -7.02 1.62
CA LEU A 153 16.28 -6.59 2.41
C LEU A 153 15.84 -5.72 3.59
N ARG A 154 16.59 -5.78 4.69
CA ARG A 154 16.34 -4.96 5.88
C ARG A 154 16.34 -3.46 5.58
N VAL A 155 17.19 -3.02 4.64
CA VAL A 155 17.27 -1.62 4.19
C VAL A 155 15.95 -1.11 3.60
N GLU A 156 15.12 -1.98 3.00
CA GLU A 156 13.83 -1.58 2.45
C GLU A 156 12.84 -1.14 3.54
N ALA A 157 12.85 -1.82 4.69
CA ALA A 157 12.04 -1.41 5.84
C ALA A 157 12.49 -0.06 6.40
N VAL A 158 13.81 0.16 6.50
CA VAL A 158 14.38 1.43 6.95
C VAL A 158 14.04 2.56 5.98
N TYR A 159 14.15 2.31 4.67
CA TYR A 159 13.79 3.27 3.63
C TYR A 159 12.31 3.64 3.66
N ALA A 160 11.43 2.66 3.86
CA ALA A 160 9.99 2.88 3.99
C ALA A 160 9.67 3.89 5.11
N ALA A 161 10.33 3.77 6.26
CA ALA A 161 10.18 4.69 7.38
C ALA A 161 10.85 6.06 7.12
N ALA A 162 12.03 6.07 6.49
CA ALA A 162 12.81 7.29 6.32
C ALA A 162 12.31 8.19 5.18
N ALA A 163 11.77 7.61 4.10
CA ALA A 163 11.52 8.31 2.84
C ALA A 163 10.13 8.07 2.24
N GLU A 164 9.41 7.03 2.65
CA GLU A 164 8.11 6.68 2.06
C GLU A 164 6.91 6.96 2.99
N ALA A 165 7.12 7.72 4.06
CA ALA A 165 6.12 8.09 5.05
C ALA A 165 5.41 6.89 5.70
N ALA A 166 6.12 5.77 5.89
CA ALA A 166 5.61 4.68 6.73
C ALA A 166 5.74 5.09 8.20
N LEU A 167 4.62 5.04 8.94
CA LEU A 167 4.56 5.45 10.35
C LEU A 167 4.23 4.30 11.29
N HIS A 168 3.78 3.17 10.76
CA HIS A 168 3.39 1.97 11.51
C HIS A 168 3.87 0.71 10.81
N LEU A 169 3.93 -0.43 11.53
CA LEU A 169 4.30 -1.72 10.92
C LEU A 169 3.37 -2.11 9.77
N ASP A 170 2.08 -1.78 9.86
CA ASP A 170 1.10 -2.02 8.78
C ASP A 170 1.49 -1.30 7.48
N ASP A 171 2.02 -0.08 7.57
CA ASP A 171 2.47 0.66 6.38
C ASP A 171 3.65 -0.05 5.71
N ILE A 172 4.55 -0.64 6.49
CA ILE A 172 5.74 -1.32 5.98
C ILE A 172 5.38 -2.71 5.43
N LEU A 173 4.81 -3.59 6.27
CA LEU A 173 4.62 -5.00 5.95
C LEU A 173 3.51 -5.25 4.91
N ALA A 174 2.51 -4.38 4.84
CA ALA A 174 1.36 -4.55 3.95
C ALA A 174 1.31 -3.58 2.75
N ARG A 175 2.00 -2.42 2.80
CA ARG A 175 1.87 -1.38 1.75
C ARG A 175 3.19 -1.05 1.06
N ARG A 176 4.26 -0.79 1.83
CA ARG A 176 5.60 -0.46 1.30
C ARG A 176 6.43 -1.69 0.97
N THR A 177 6.05 -2.84 1.51
CA THR A 177 6.42 -4.18 1.05
C THR A 177 5.15 -4.96 0.70
N ARG A 178 5.27 -6.19 0.22
CA ARG A 178 4.12 -7.09 0.01
C ARG A 178 4.20 -8.32 0.92
N ILE A 179 4.93 -8.21 2.05
CA ILE A 179 5.17 -9.34 2.96
C ILE A 179 3.84 -9.94 3.45
N SER A 180 2.85 -9.10 3.75
CA SER A 180 1.54 -9.57 4.24
C SER A 180 0.77 -10.49 3.29
N ILE A 181 1.05 -10.43 1.98
CA ILE A 181 0.36 -11.23 0.95
C ILE A 181 1.27 -12.26 0.27
N GLU A 182 2.59 -12.07 0.31
CA GLU A 182 3.57 -12.98 -0.31
C GLU A 182 4.04 -14.10 0.61
N TYR A 183 3.84 -13.96 1.93
CA TYR A 183 4.27 -14.95 2.93
C TYR A 183 3.07 -15.52 3.72
N PRO A 184 3.04 -16.83 4.01
CA PRO A 184 1.92 -17.45 4.75
C PRO A 184 1.71 -16.88 6.15
N HIS A 185 2.79 -16.48 6.84
CA HIS A 185 2.74 -15.85 8.17
C HIS A 185 2.29 -14.38 8.11
N ARG A 186 2.06 -13.84 6.90
CA ARG A 186 1.59 -12.48 6.63
C ARG A 186 2.41 -11.40 7.34
N GLY A 187 3.70 -11.61 7.55
CA GLY A 187 4.58 -10.65 8.24
C GLY A 187 4.64 -10.77 9.76
N VAL A 188 3.85 -11.63 10.41
CA VAL A 188 3.87 -11.77 11.88
C VAL A 188 5.26 -12.21 12.38
N ASP A 189 5.83 -13.23 11.75
CA ASP A 189 7.14 -13.77 12.14
C ASP A 189 8.30 -12.77 11.95
N SER A 190 8.16 -11.78 11.05
CA SER A 190 9.16 -10.73 10.82
C SER A 190 8.83 -9.39 11.51
N ALA A 191 7.71 -9.28 12.23
CA ALA A 191 7.22 -8.01 12.77
C ALA A 191 8.17 -7.38 13.80
N ASP A 192 8.69 -8.17 14.74
CA ASP A 192 9.63 -7.68 15.77
C ASP A 192 10.96 -7.22 15.14
N GLU A 193 11.52 -8.01 14.21
CA GLU A 193 12.74 -7.64 13.47
C GLU A 193 12.54 -6.30 12.73
N VAL A 194 11.45 -6.16 11.98
CA VAL A 194 11.13 -4.94 11.24
C VAL A 194 10.91 -3.76 12.19
N ALA A 195 10.21 -3.95 13.31
CA ALA A 195 9.97 -2.89 14.29
C ALA A 195 11.27 -2.36 14.88
N ARG A 196 12.20 -3.26 15.25
CA ARG A 196 13.51 -2.89 15.79
C ARG A 196 14.39 -2.19 14.75
N LEU A 197 14.30 -2.56 13.47
CA LEU A 197 15.03 -1.91 12.39
C LEU A 197 14.58 -0.46 12.17
N VAL A 198 13.27 -0.19 12.26
CA VAL A 198 12.73 1.15 11.99
C VAL A 198 12.60 2.03 13.22
N ALA A 199 12.64 1.45 14.42
CA ALA A 199 12.52 2.20 15.67
C ALA A 199 13.49 3.39 15.79
N PRO A 200 14.78 3.29 15.41
CA PRO A 200 15.69 4.43 15.44
C PRO A 200 15.30 5.57 14.48
N VAL A 201 14.62 5.24 13.37
CA VAL A 201 14.17 6.22 12.37
C VAL A 201 12.92 6.96 12.87
N LEU A 202 11.99 6.22 13.45
CA LEU A 202 10.69 6.74 13.92
C LEU A 202 10.73 7.26 15.36
N GLY A 203 11.84 7.07 16.07
CA GLY A 203 11.99 7.44 17.48
C GLY A 203 11.16 6.57 18.42
N TRP A 204 10.91 5.32 18.07
CA TRP A 204 10.13 4.39 18.89
C TRP A 204 10.90 3.91 20.12
N SER A 205 10.20 3.88 21.25
CA SER A 205 10.65 3.20 22.46
C SER A 205 10.40 1.69 22.38
N GLU A 206 10.96 0.90 23.31
CA GLU A 206 10.59 -0.53 23.43
C GLU A 206 9.08 -0.71 23.62
N SER A 207 8.42 0.18 24.35
CA SER A 207 6.96 0.11 24.52
C SER A 207 6.19 0.42 23.22
N ASP A 208 6.76 1.22 22.33
CA ASP A 208 6.19 1.46 21.00
C ASP A 208 6.37 0.25 20.09
N ILE A 209 7.55 -0.38 20.13
CA ILE A 209 7.84 -1.63 19.42
C ILE A 209 6.84 -2.72 19.84
N ASP A 210 6.73 -2.97 21.15
CA ASP A 210 5.81 -3.98 21.69
C ASP A 210 4.37 -3.70 21.27
N ARG A 211 3.96 -2.42 21.32
CA ARG A 211 2.62 -1.99 20.91
C ARG A 211 2.38 -2.23 19.42
N GLU A 212 3.28 -1.79 18.55
CA GLU A 212 3.14 -1.94 17.09
C GLU A 212 3.09 -3.42 16.69
N VAL A 213 3.95 -4.25 17.27
CA VAL A 213 3.97 -5.70 17.02
C VAL A 213 2.66 -6.35 17.50
N ALA A 214 2.19 -6.00 18.70
CA ALA A 214 0.94 -6.53 19.24
C ALA A 214 -0.27 -6.12 18.38
N VAL A 215 -0.33 -4.85 17.96
CA VAL A 215 -1.41 -4.33 17.09
C VAL A 215 -1.39 -5.04 15.75
N TYR A 216 -0.22 -5.14 15.10
CA TYR A 216 -0.10 -5.81 13.80
C TYR A 216 -0.52 -7.27 13.88
N THR A 217 -0.03 -8.01 14.89
CA THR A 217 -0.36 -9.42 15.10
C THR A 217 -1.86 -9.63 15.33
N ALA A 218 -2.49 -8.78 16.15
CA ALA A 218 -3.92 -8.84 16.39
C ALA A 218 -4.75 -8.60 15.11
N ARG A 219 -4.32 -7.65 14.26
CA ARG A 219 -4.98 -7.38 12.97
C ARG A 219 -4.84 -8.54 11.99
N VAL A 220 -3.65 -9.14 11.88
CA VAL A 220 -3.43 -10.33 11.04
C VAL A 220 -4.31 -11.49 11.53
N LYS A 221 -4.38 -11.71 12.84
CA LYS A 221 -5.25 -12.74 13.43
C LYS A 221 -6.72 -12.50 13.08
N ALA A 222 -7.22 -11.28 13.31
CA ALA A 222 -8.60 -10.92 12.98
C ALA A 222 -8.90 -11.09 11.49
N GLU A 223 -7.95 -10.75 10.61
CA GLU A 223 -8.09 -10.99 9.17
C GLU A 223 -8.17 -12.49 8.83
N ILE A 224 -7.39 -13.35 9.48
CA ILE A 224 -7.45 -14.80 9.24
C ILE A 224 -8.79 -15.36 9.74
N GLU A 225 -9.24 -14.94 10.93
CA GLU A 225 -10.50 -15.38 11.52
C GLU A 225 -11.73 -14.84 10.75
N SER A 226 -11.63 -13.66 10.14
CA SER A 226 -12.70 -13.10 9.30
C SER A 226 -12.97 -13.96 8.07
N GLN A 227 -11.96 -14.68 7.56
CA GLN A 227 -12.07 -15.53 6.36
C GLN A 227 -12.89 -16.81 6.60
N THR A 228 -13.14 -17.17 7.86
CA THR A 228 -13.96 -18.33 8.22
C THR A 228 -15.39 -17.97 8.59
N GLN A 229 -15.75 -16.68 8.56
CA GLN A 229 -17.09 -16.23 8.93
C GLN A 229 -18.12 -16.55 7.84
N PRO A 230 -19.40 -16.77 8.23
CA PRO A 230 -20.44 -17.18 7.30
C PRO A 230 -20.95 -16.05 6.40
N ASP A 231 -20.77 -14.78 6.78
CA ASP A 231 -21.27 -13.61 6.07
C ASP A 231 -20.36 -12.37 6.23
N ASP A 232 -20.58 -11.37 5.38
CA ASP A 232 -19.77 -10.15 5.33
C ASP A 232 -19.87 -9.34 6.63
N THR A 233 -21.05 -9.32 7.27
CA THR A 233 -21.28 -8.55 8.51
C THR A 233 -20.44 -9.08 9.67
N SER A 234 -20.45 -10.41 9.88
CA SER A 234 -19.65 -11.06 10.92
C SER A 234 -18.15 -11.02 10.61
N ALA A 235 -17.76 -11.12 9.33
CA ALA A 235 -16.38 -10.93 8.91
C ALA A 235 -15.87 -9.51 9.20
N ASP A 236 -16.67 -8.48 8.88
CA ASP A 236 -16.31 -7.07 9.10
C ASP A 236 -16.24 -6.73 10.59
N ALA A 237 -17.20 -7.21 11.39
CA ALA A 237 -17.20 -7.02 12.83
C ALA A 237 -15.90 -7.51 13.48
N LEU A 238 -15.42 -8.72 13.13
CA LEU A 238 -14.14 -9.24 13.64
C LEU A 238 -12.94 -8.37 13.25
N ARG A 239 -12.93 -7.82 12.02
CA ARG A 239 -11.84 -6.95 11.58
C ARG A 239 -11.87 -5.61 12.33
N LEU A 240 -13.04 -5.08 12.65
CA LEU A 240 -13.23 -3.83 13.40
C LEU A 240 -12.88 -3.97 14.88
N GLU A 241 -13.01 -5.17 15.46
CA GLU A 241 -12.59 -5.44 16.85
C GLU A 241 -11.06 -5.42 17.03
N ALA A 242 -10.29 -5.59 15.95
CA ALA A 242 -8.84 -5.52 16.01
C ALA A 242 -8.37 -4.09 16.32
N PRO A 243 -7.31 -3.91 17.12
CA PRO A 243 -6.81 -2.59 17.43
C PRO A 243 -6.35 -1.82 16.17
N GLU A 244 -6.55 -0.51 16.18
CA GLU A 244 -6.07 0.40 15.13
C GLU A 244 -4.77 1.08 15.56
N ALA A 245 -3.76 1.05 14.70
CA ALA A 245 -2.47 1.68 14.96
C ALA A 245 -2.60 3.21 14.98
N ARG A 246 -3.52 3.75 14.16
CA ARG A 246 -3.80 5.18 14.03
C ARG A 246 -4.89 5.64 14.99
N ARG A 247 -4.52 5.86 16.25
CA ARG A 247 -5.47 6.24 17.33
C ARG A 247 -6.21 7.56 17.10
N GLU A 248 -5.65 8.47 16.31
CA GLU A 248 -6.23 9.80 16.05
C GLU A 248 -7.22 9.81 14.88
N VAL A 249 -7.29 8.72 14.10
CA VAL A 249 -8.35 8.54 13.10
C VAL A 249 -9.52 7.88 13.81
N LEU A 250 -10.27 8.70 14.58
CA LEU A 250 -11.52 8.27 15.19
C LEU A 250 -12.58 8.06 14.12
N ASP A 251 -13.56 7.20 14.43
CA ASP A 251 -14.73 6.87 13.61
C ASP A 251 -15.30 8.08 12.85
N PRO A 252 -15.92 7.86 11.67
CA PRO A 252 -16.53 8.95 10.91
C PRO A 252 -17.46 9.75 11.81
N VAL A 253 -17.28 11.08 11.82
CA VAL A 253 -18.16 12.01 12.51
C VAL A 253 -19.59 11.66 12.14
N PRO A 254 -20.47 11.33 13.11
CA PRO A 254 -21.86 11.01 12.81
C PRO A 254 -22.47 12.14 12.00
N ILE A 255 -22.87 11.86 10.76
CA ILE A 255 -23.61 12.80 9.94
C ILE A 255 -25.01 12.87 10.55
N THR A 256 -25.28 13.89 11.36
CA THR A 256 -26.64 14.22 11.75
C THR A 256 -27.43 14.52 10.49
N GLN A 257 -28.42 13.70 10.17
CA GLN A 257 -29.34 13.99 9.07
C GLN A 257 -30.01 15.33 9.34
N PRO A 258 -30.07 16.26 8.37
CA PRO A 258 -30.85 17.47 8.54
C PRO A 258 -32.31 17.10 8.74
N GLU A 259 -32.93 17.67 9.77
CA GLU A 259 -34.37 17.54 10.02
C GLU A 259 -35.12 17.92 8.74
N SER A 260 -35.94 17.00 8.24
CA SER A 260 -36.83 17.22 7.11
C SER A 260 -37.78 18.38 7.43
N VAL A 261 -37.64 19.49 6.70
CA VAL A 261 -38.62 20.59 6.65
C VAL A 261 -39.71 20.24 5.64
#